data_AF-A0A7V4MP80-F1
#
_entry.id   AF-A0A7V4MP80-F1
#
_cell.length_a   1.000
_cell.length_b   1.000
_cell.length_c   1.000
_cell.angle_alpha   90.00
_cell.angle_beta   90.00
_cell.angle_gamma   90.00
#
_symmetry.space_group_name_H-M   'P 1'
#
loop_
_entity.id
_entity.type
_entity.pdbx_description
1 polymer ?
#
loop_
_entity_poly.entity_id
_entity_poly.type
_entity_poly.pdbx_seq_one_letter_code
_entity_poly.pdbx_strand_id
1 'polypeptide(L)'
;MGCGLAEAQPRGSRTIPVLVLCYDPVLRSQGGVRLSQYMKWQDARAMTTEVVRTLREVSGGYLNYRVAEYKVVDAFPVKRDGYRYDEKSFLEMWADRDKAHQPDTVSYAAIFREHGIVERVRKGEIAEVWLWGAPYFGWDEYAMKIPGDLIYYQTENPWFYRPYDIPDCGRTVWVMGWNYERGTAEALHSYGHRMEGILSLTVGRGVWDHDRNPDNIWNRFTRQADRFPNDAQVGNVHGGPNAKGGYDYA
;
A
#
# COMPACT_ATOMS: atom_id res chain seq x y z
N MET A 1 44.10 18.22 -7.26
CA MET A 1 43.40 17.62 -6.10
C MET A 1 42.21 16.84 -6.64
N GLY A 2 42.36 15.51 -6.76
CA GLY A 2 41.28 14.64 -7.22
C GLY A 2 40.27 14.45 -6.10
N CYS A 3 39.02 14.82 -6.35
CA CYS A 3 37.90 14.48 -5.48
C CYS A 3 37.66 12.97 -5.67
N GLY A 4 38.22 12.16 -4.77
CA GLY A 4 37.92 10.74 -4.70
C GLY A 4 36.45 10.61 -4.36
N LEU A 5 35.64 10.16 -5.32
CA LEU A 5 34.36 9.54 -5.02
C LEU A 5 34.68 8.38 -4.09
N ALA A 6 34.34 8.52 -2.81
CA ALA A 6 34.37 7.40 -1.89
C ALA A 6 33.56 6.28 -2.54
N GLU A 7 34.20 5.14 -2.82
CA GLU A 7 33.50 3.92 -3.19
C GLU A 7 32.44 3.69 -2.11
N ALA A 8 31.18 3.81 -2.50
CA ALA A 8 30.08 3.50 -1.61
C ALA A 8 30.31 2.06 -1.12
N GLN A 9 30.48 1.88 0.19
CA GLN A 9 30.49 0.55 0.80
C GLN A 9 29.32 -0.25 0.21
N PRO A 10 29.50 -1.57 -0.07
CA PRO A 10 28.43 -2.36 -0.64
C PRO A 10 27.21 -2.24 0.28
N ARG A 11 26.19 -1.52 -0.19
CA ARG A 11 24.91 -1.41 0.54
C ARG A 11 24.41 -2.84 0.62
N GLY A 12 24.40 -3.43 1.83
CA GLY A 12 23.92 -4.80 2.02
C GLY A 12 22.53 -4.96 1.42
N SER A 13 22.21 -6.09 0.82
CA SER A 13 20.86 -6.32 0.26
C SER A 13 19.91 -6.85 1.34
N ARG A 14 18.66 -6.40 1.32
CA ARG A 14 17.58 -6.92 2.16
C ARG A 14 16.54 -7.64 1.30
N THR A 15 16.34 -8.92 1.57
CA THR A 15 15.26 -9.71 0.95
C THR A 15 14.04 -9.73 1.84
N ILE A 16 12.88 -9.39 1.29
CA ILE A 16 11.60 -9.36 2.01
C ILE A 16 10.67 -10.39 1.40
N PRO A 17 10.32 -11.48 2.11
CA PRO A 17 9.35 -12.45 1.61
C PRO A 17 7.92 -11.90 1.69
N VAL A 18 7.18 -12.01 0.60
CA VAL A 18 5.83 -11.46 0.47
C VAL A 18 4.82 -12.55 0.15
N LEU A 19 3.68 -12.53 0.84
CA LEU A 19 2.47 -13.24 0.41
C LEU A 19 1.64 -12.30 -0.47
N VAL A 20 1.34 -12.70 -1.70
CA VAL A 20 0.44 -11.95 -2.58
C VAL A 20 -0.90 -12.69 -2.65
N LEU A 21 -1.97 -12.01 -2.26
CA LEU A 21 -3.35 -12.50 -2.36
C LEU A 21 -4.10 -11.67 -3.39
N CYS A 22 -4.45 -12.28 -4.51
CA CYS A 22 -5.28 -11.67 -5.55
C CYS A 22 -6.72 -12.15 -5.40
N TYR A 23 -7.57 -11.34 -4.78
CA TYR A 23 -9.01 -11.58 -4.71
C TYR A 23 -9.63 -11.28 -6.07
N ASP A 24 -9.91 -12.35 -6.81
CA ASP A 24 -10.44 -12.29 -8.17
C ASP A 24 -11.55 -13.36 -8.30
N PRO A 25 -12.76 -13.08 -7.79
CA PRO A 25 -13.83 -14.06 -7.73
C PRO A 25 -14.25 -14.51 -9.12
N VAL A 26 -14.68 -15.77 -9.25
CA VAL A 26 -15.25 -16.27 -10.50
C VAL A 26 -16.72 -15.90 -10.58
N LEU A 27 -17.10 -15.28 -11.70
CA LEU A 27 -18.47 -14.91 -12.02
C LEU A 27 -19.18 -16.10 -12.67
N ARG A 28 -19.89 -16.88 -11.86
CA ARG A 28 -20.60 -18.10 -12.28
C ARG A 28 -21.74 -17.80 -13.25
N SER A 29 -22.42 -16.66 -13.08
CA SER A 29 -23.49 -16.23 -13.99
C SER A 29 -22.96 -15.66 -15.30
N GLN A 30 -21.69 -15.25 -15.35
CA GLN A 30 -21.03 -14.66 -16.53
C GLN A 30 -20.09 -15.66 -17.22
N GLY A 31 -20.53 -16.91 -17.38
CA GLY A 31 -19.76 -17.94 -18.10
C GLY A 31 -18.57 -18.50 -17.32
N GLY A 32 -18.46 -18.24 -16.02
CA GLY A 32 -17.43 -18.82 -15.15
C GLY A 32 -16.05 -18.20 -15.34
N VAL A 33 -15.96 -16.99 -15.91
CA VAL A 33 -14.72 -16.23 -15.99
C VAL A 33 -14.42 -15.47 -14.70
N ARG A 34 -13.17 -15.08 -14.49
CA ARG A 34 -12.78 -14.25 -13.36
C ARG A 34 -13.32 -12.82 -13.49
N LEU A 35 -13.57 -12.16 -12.36
CA LEU A 35 -14.04 -10.78 -12.31
C LEU A 35 -13.12 -9.84 -13.11
N SER A 36 -11.81 -9.93 -12.89
CA SER A 36 -10.82 -9.13 -13.63
C SER A 36 -10.95 -9.29 -15.15
N GLN A 37 -11.16 -10.52 -15.63
CA GLN A 37 -11.31 -10.85 -17.05
C GLN A 37 -12.62 -10.30 -17.62
N TYR A 38 -13.73 -10.49 -16.90
CA TYR A 38 -15.03 -9.96 -17.31
C TYR A 38 -15.01 -8.43 -17.45
N MET A 39 -14.35 -7.76 -16.49
CA MET A 39 -14.22 -6.31 -16.45
C MET A 39 -13.11 -5.76 -17.35
N LYS A 40 -12.29 -6.63 -17.96
CA LYS A 40 -11.12 -6.28 -18.78
C LYS A 40 -10.11 -5.42 -18.02
N TRP A 41 -9.92 -5.74 -16.75
CA TRP A 41 -8.94 -5.12 -15.87
C TRP A 41 -7.55 -5.72 -16.04
N GLN A 42 -6.55 -5.11 -15.41
CA GLN A 42 -5.15 -5.46 -15.57
C GLN A 42 -4.82 -6.81 -14.92
N ASP A 43 -3.74 -7.44 -15.39
CA ASP A 43 -3.20 -8.64 -14.77
C ASP A 43 -2.39 -8.28 -13.51
N ALA A 44 -2.99 -8.53 -12.34
CA ALA A 44 -2.36 -8.32 -11.04
C ALA A 44 -1.01 -9.05 -10.88
N ARG A 45 -0.79 -10.19 -11.54
CA ARG A 45 0.48 -10.91 -11.47
C ARG A 45 1.57 -10.21 -12.27
N ALA A 46 1.22 -9.71 -13.46
CA ALA A 46 2.13 -8.90 -14.26
C ALA A 46 2.51 -7.62 -13.51
N MET A 47 1.53 -6.90 -12.96
CA MET A 47 1.78 -5.70 -12.16
C MET A 47 2.60 -5.97 -10.90
N THR A 48 2.34 -7.08 -10.19
CA THR A 48 3.19 -7.49 -9.05
C THR A 48 4.65 -7.65 -9.46
N THR A 49 4.90 -8.28 -10.62
CA THR A 49 6.25 -8.47 -11.14
C THR A 49 6.93 -7.14 -11.44
N GLU A 50 6.18 -6.19 -12.03
CA GLU A 50 6.69 -4.86 -12.33
C GLU A 50 6.96 -4.04 -11.06
N VAL A 51 6.06 -4.07 -10.06
CA VAL A 51 6.29 -3.43 -8.75
C VAL A 51 7.58 -3.95 -8.11
N VAL A 52 7.77 -5.28 -8.05
CA VAL A 52 9.00 -5.88 -7.50
C VAL A 52 10.24 -5.40 -8.24
N ARG A 53 10.19 -5.39 -9.58
CA ARG A 53 11.30 -4.92 -10.43
C ARG A 53 11.61 -3.45 -10.17
N THR A 54 10.60 -2.59 -10.21
CA THR A 54 10.76 -1.15 -10.04
C THR A 54 11.28 -0.81 -8.65
N LEU A 55 10.72 -1.40 -7.59
CA LEU A 55 11.20 -1.16 -6.22
C LEU A 55 12.65 -1.62 -6.01
N ARG A 56 13.07 -2.69 -6.70
CA ARG A 56 14.48 -3.11 -6.71
C ARG A 56 15.37 -2.10 -7.45
N GLU A 57 14.92 -1.60 -8.59
CA GLU A 57 15.64 -0.62 -9.41
C GLU A 57 15.84 0.69 -8.65
N VAL A 58 14.76 1.31 -8.17
CA VAL A 58 14.81 2.62 -7.49
C VAL A 58 15.51 2.57 -6.13
N SER A 59 15.61 1.39 -5.50
CA SER A 59 16.40 1.20 -4.28
C SER A 59 17.89 0.91 -4.55
N GLY A 60 18.32 0.89 -5.82
CA GLY A 60 19.70 0.55 -6.19
C GLY A 60 20.08 -0.90 -5.83
N GLY A 61 19.10 -1.81 -5.79
CA GLY A 61 19.30 -3.21 -5.39
C GLY A 61 19.31 -3.46 -3.88
N TYR A 62 19.10 -2.44 -3.04
CA TYR A 62 19.02 -2.62 -1.59
C TYR A 62 17.79 -3.44 -1.19
N LEU A 63 16.62 -3.13 -1.74
CA LEU A 63 15.36 -3.80 -1.43
C LEU A 63 15.04 -4.86 -2.48
N ASN A 64 14.87 -6.11 -2.04
CA ASN A 64 14.57 -7.23 -2.92
C ASN A 64 13.32 -7.95 -2.41
N TYR A 65 12.16 -7.65 -2.98
CA TYR A 65 10.95 -8.39 -2.68
C TYR A 65 10.98 -9.77 -3.33
N ARG A 66 10.76 -10.82 -2.53
CA ARG A 66 10.61 -12.20 -2.99
C ARG A 66 9.16 -12.61 -2.76
N VAL A 67 8.40 -12.82 -3.83
CA VAL A 67 7.07 -13.42 -3.74
C VAL A 67 7.22 -14.85 -3.23
N ALA A 68 6.97 -15.06 -1.94
CA ALA A 68 7.05 -16.36 -1.29
C ALA A 68 5.88 -17.25 -1.72
N GLU A 69 4.73 -16.63 -1.96
CA GLU A 69 3.54 -17.27 -2.50
C GLU A 69 2.69 -16.21 -3.22
N TYR A 70 2.11 -16.60 -4.36
CA TYR A 70 1.07 -15.84 -5.03
C TYR A 70 -0.17 -16.72 -5.14
N LYS A 71 -1.26 -16.30 -4.50
CA LYS A 71 -2.52 -17.04 -4.46
C LYS A 71 -3.63 -16.22 -5.08
N VAL A 72 -4.32 -16.80 -6.08
CA VAL A 72 -5.59 -16.27 -6.57
C VAL A 72 -6.70 -16.79 -5.67
N VAL A 73 -7.49 -15.89 -5.12
CA VAL A 73 -8.56 -16.18 -4.16
C VAL A 73 -9.90 -16.03 -4.89
N ASP A 74 -10.64 -17.13 -4.99
CA ASP A 74 -11.99 -17.17 -5.55
C ASP A 74 -13.04 -16.75 -4.52
N ALA A 75 -12.98 -15.48 -4.11
CA ALA A 75 -13.92 -14.91 -3.16
C ALA A 75 -13.95 -13.39 -3.27
N PHE A 76 -15.07 -12.80 -2.88
CA PHE A 76 -15.14 -11.41 -2.44
C PHE A 76 -14.67 -11.35 -0.98
N PRO A 77 -13.84 -10.38 -0.57
CA PRO A 77 -13.40 -10.27 0.82
C PRO A 77 -14.55 -9.81 1.72
N VAL A 78 -14.50 -10.20 2.99
CA VAL A 78 -15.46 -9.74 4.00
C VAL A 78 -15.05 -8.37 4.55
N LYS A 79 -16.02 -7.49 4.69
CA LYS A 79 -15.89 -6.17 5.32
C LYS A 79 -15.87 -6.28 6.83
N ARG A 80 -15.45 -5.21 7.49
CA ARG A 80 -15.26 -5.17 8.95
C ARG A 80 -16.56 -5.37 9.74
N ASP A 81 -17.70 -5.02 9.14
CA ASP A 81 -19.03 -5.23 9.69
C ASP A 81 -19.65 -6.60 9.35
N GLY A 82 -18.90 -7.46 8.65
CA GLY A 82 -19.34 -8.78 8.23
C GLY A 82 -20.04 -8.83 6.88
N TYR A 83 -20.30 -7.69 6.23
CA TYR A 83 -20.83 -7.68 4.87
C TYR A 83 -19.83 -8.31 3.90
N ARG A 84 -20.32 -9.09 2.94
CA ARG A 84 -19.51 -9.64 1.86
C ARG A 84 -20.31 -9.51 0.58
N TYR A 85 -19.74 -8.84 -0.42
CA TYR A 85 -20.33 -8.86 -1.75
C TYR A 85 -20.42 -10.31 -2.26
N ASP A 86 -21.43 -10.57 -3.06
CA ASP A 86 -21.47 -11.70 -3.96
C ASP A 86 -21.40 -11.19 -5.40
N GLU A 87 -21.41 -12.10 -6.37
CA GLU A 87 -21.38 -11.75 -7.79
C GLU A 87 -22.48 -10.77 -8.17
N LYS A 88 -23.72 -11.00 -7.70
CA LYS A 88 -24.87 -10.17 -8.06
C LYS A 88 -24.73 -8.77 -7.48
N SER A 89 -24.58 -8.68 -6.17
CA SER A 89 -24.49 -7.41 -5.44
C SER A 89 -23.27 -6.59 -5.86
N PHE A 90 -22.14 -7.22 -6.17
CA PHE A 90 -20.97 -6.50 -6.70
C PHE A 90 -21.25 -5.91 -8.09
N LEU A 91 -21.82 -6.69 -9.02
CA LEU A 91 -22.11 -6.19 -10.37
C LEU A 91 -23.20 -5.10 -10.36
N GLU A 92 -24.22 -5.24 -9.50
CA GLU A 92 -25.24 -4.21 -9.30
C GLU A 92 -24.64 -2.91 -8.75
N MET A 93 -23.74 -3.01 -7.77
CA MET A 93 -23.00 -1.87 -7.22
C MET A 93 -22.04 -1.27 -8.25
N TRP A 94 -21.37 -2.09 -9.05
CA TRP A 94 -20.46 -1.58 -10.06
C TRP A 94 -21.19 -0.76 -11.14
N ALA A 95 -22.38 -1.22 -11.53
CA ALA A 95 -23.26 -0.50 -12.44
C ALA A 95 -23.80 0.81 -11.83
N ASP A 96 -24.02 0.84 -10.51
CA ASP A 96 -24.56 1.97 -9.77
C ASP A 96 -23.85 2.14 -8.42
N ARG A 97 -22.89 3.08 -8.37
CA ARG A 97 -21.99 3.26 -7.23
C ARG A 97 -22.71 3.77 -5.98
N ASP A 98 -23.92 4.30 -6.11
CA ASP A 98 -24.74 4.70 -4.96
C ASP A 98 -25.17 3.50 -4.10
N LYS A 99 -25.05 2.28 -4.65
CA LYS A 99 -25.28 1.02 -3.93
C LYS A 99 -24.04 0.48 -3.24
N ALA A 100 -22.93 1.21 -3.25
CA ALA A 100 -21.73 0.81 -2.52
C ALA A 100 -22.04 0.64 -1.04
N HIS A 101 -21.77 -0.55 -0.52
CA HIS A 101 -21.95 -0.84 0.89
C HIS A 101 -21.05 0.06 1.75
N GLN A 102 -21.62 0.60 2.83
CA GLN A 102 -20.90 1.38 3.83
C GLN A 102 -21.12 0.78 5.23
N PRO A 103 -20.06 0.69 6.06
CA PRO A 103 -18.68 1.12 5.80
C PRO A 103 -17.93 0.22 4.79
N ASP A 104 -17.11 0.82 3.93
CA ASP A 104 -16.40 0.07 2.87
C ASP A 104 -15.23 -0.81 3.40
N THR A 105 -14.71 -0.53 4.59
CA THR A 105 -13.46 -1.12 5.12
C THR A 105 -13.49 -2.65 5.20
N VAL A 106 -12.43 -3.29 4.67
CA VAL A 106 -12.21 -4.74 4.74
C VAL A 106 -11.90 -5.20 6.15
N SER A 107 -12.17 -6.47 6.48
CA SER A 107 -11.63 -7.08 7.69
C SER A 107 -10.26 -7.71 7.43
N TYR A 108 -9.18 -7.04 7.85
CA TYR A 108 -7.85 -7.65 7.81
C TYR A 108 -7.77 -8.86 8.74
N ALA A 109 -8.49 -8.86 9.87
CA ALA A 109 -8.54 -10.00 10.79
C ALA A 109 -9.06 -11.26 10.09
N ALA A 110 -10.10 -11.12 9.26
CA ALA A 110 -10.63 -12.24 8.50
C ALA A 110 -9.62 -12.77 7.47
N ILE A 111 -8.97 -11.87 6.71
CA ILE A 111 -7.93 -12.25 5.74
C ILE A 111 -6.79 -13.00 6.44
N PHE A 112 -6.30 -12.46 7.56
CA PHE A 112 -5.19 -13.07 8.31
C PHE A 112 -5.56 -14.45 8.85
N ARG A 113 -6.79 -14.63 9.32
CA ARG A 113 -7.31 -15.93 9.78
C ARG A 113 -7.46 -16.92 8.63
N GLU A 114 -8.12 -16.52 7.54
CA GLU A 114 -8.41 -17.38 6.38
C GLU A 114 -7.14 -17.95 5.72
N HIS A 115 -6.04 -17.20 5.75
CA HIS A 115 -4.77 -17.62 5.13
C HIS A 115 -3.66 -17.94 6.13
N GLY A 116 -3.98 -18.03 7.43
CA GLY A 116 -3.01 -18.41 8.48
C GLY A 116 -1.79 -17.49 8.57
N ILE A 117 -1.95 -16.20 8.28
CA ILE A 117 -0.84 -15.25 8.05
C ILE A 117 -0.01 -15.02 9.32
N VAL A 118 -0.66 -14.97 10.49
CA VAL A 118 -0.01 -14.68 11.79
C VAL A 118 1.16 -15.62 12.05
N GLU A 119 0.93 -16.93 11.92
CA GLU A 119 1.96 -17.94 12.19
C GLU A 119 3.08 -17.90 11.15
N ARG A 120 2.77 -17.60 9.89
CA ARG A 120 3.77 -17.46 8.83
C ARG A 120 4.67 -16.25 9.07
N VAL A 121 4.12 -15.13 9.55
CA VAL A 121 4.88 -13.94 9.94
C VAL A 121 5.79 -14.25 11.14
N ARG A 122 5.25 -14.92 12.17
CA ARG A 122 6.02 -15.34 13.36
C ARG A 122 7.21 -16.20 12.99
N LYS A 123 7.02 -17.17 12.09
CA LYS A 123 8.08 -18.05 11.57
C LYS A 123 9.05 -17.35 10.59
N GLY A 124 8.74 -16.13 10.15
CA GLY A 124 9.55 -15.40 9.18
C GLY A 124 9.44 -15.91 7.75
N GLU A 125 8.43 -16.73 7.46
CA GLU A 125 8.14 -17.24 6.11
C GLU A 125 7.68 -16.11 5.18
N ILE A 126 6.97 -15.13 5.75
CA ILE A 126 6.50 -13.90 5.10
C ILE A 126 6.73 -12.71 6.05
N ALA A 127 6.93 -11.53 5.48
CA ALA A 127 7.13 -10.28 6.20
C ALA A 127 6.13 -9.20 5.78
N GLU A 128 5.56 -9.32 4.58
CA GLU A 128 4.51 -8.44 4.08
C GLU A 128 3.40 -9.25 3.39
N VAL A 129 2.21 -8.67 3.35
CA VAL A 129 1.05 -9.17 2.61
C VAL A 129 0.67 -8.12 1.57
N TRP A 130 0.57 -8.50 0.31
CA TRP A 130 0.09 -7.63 -0.76
C TRP A 130 -1.26 -8.13 -1.26
N LEU A 131 -2.26 -7.25 -1.27
CA LEU A 131 -3.62 -7.53 -1.66
C LEU A 131 -3.89 -6.90 -3.03
N TRP A 132 -4.43 -7.69 -3.94
CA TRP A 132 -5.00 -7.23 -5.21
C TRP A 132 -6.48 -7.58 -5.26
N GLY A 133 -7.26 -6.73 -5.91
CA GLY A 133 -8.66 -7.01 -6.22
C GLY A 133 -9.39 -5.82 -6.82
N ALA A 134 -10.72 -5.85 -6.76
CA ALA A 134 -11.55 -4.82 -7.37
C ALA A 134 -11.70 -3.58 -6.47
N PRO A 135 -12.05 -2.42 -7.04
CA PRO A 135 -12.54 -1.30 -6.24
C PRO A 135 -13.69 -1.74 -5.32
N TYR A 136 -13.86 -1.06 -4.18
CA TYR A 136 -14.83 -1.39 -3.12
C TYR A 136 -14.57 -2.72 -2.38
N PHE A 137 -13.40 -3.33 -2.56
CA PHE A 137 -12.96 -4.44 -1.70
C PHE A 137 -12.41 -3.95 -0.34
N GLY A 138 -12.20 -2.64 -0.18
CA GLY A 138 -12.17 -2.00 1.13
C GLY A 138 -10.83 -1.96 1.85
N TRP A 139 -9.73 -2.33 1.21
CA TRP A 139 -8.40 -2.18 1.80
C TRP A 139 -7.86 -0.76 1.62
N ASP A 140 -7.08 -0.33 2.61
CA ASP A 140 -6.21 0.83 2.49
C ASP A 140 -5.05 0.55 1.53
N GLU A 141 -4.53 1.61 0.92
CA GLU A 141 -3.32 1.59 0.08
C GLU A 141 -2.12 1.00 0.81
N TYR A 142 -2.00 1.33 2.09
CA TYR A 142 -1.15 0.64 3.03
C TYR A 142 -1.79 0.59 4.43
N ALA A 143 -1.44 -0.46 5.15
CA ALA A 143 -1.73 -0.61 6.56
C ALA A 143 -0.55 -1.34 7.23
N MET A 144 -0.41 -1.17 8.54
CA MET A 144 0.61 -1.90 9.30
C MET A 144 0.13 -2.22 10.71
N LYS A 145 0.71 -3.29 11.25
CA LYS A 145 0.63 -3.59 12.69
C LYS A 145 2.04 -3.61 13.24
N ILE A 146 2.29 -2.75 14.23
CA ILE A 146 3.50 -2.80 15.05
C ILE A 146 3.15 -3.58 16.34
N PRO A 147 4.02 -4.47 16.85
CA PRO A 147 3.76 -5.20 18.08
C PRO A 147 3.34 -4.27 19.22
N GLY A 148 2.22 -4.59 19.86
CA GLY A 148 1.63 -3.81 20.96
C GLY A 148 1.19 -2.40 20.58
N ASP A 149 1.09 -2.06 19.29
CA ASP A 149 0.81 -0.69 18.82
C ASP A 149 1.84 0.34 19.31
N LEU A 150 3.07 -0.11 19.61
CA LEU A 150 4.16 0.71 20.13
C LEU A 150 4.82 1.51 19.00
N ILE A 151 4.16 2.58 18.57
CA ILE A 151 4.67 3.52 17.56
C ILE A 151 5.74 4.45 18.11
N TYR A 152 6.64 4.91 17.24
CA TYR A 152 7.76 5.80 17.60
C TYR A 152 7.31 7.14 18.17
N TYR A 153 6.31 7.76 17.54
CA TYR A 153 5.70 9.01 17.97
C TYR A 153 4.19 8.87 17.88
N GLN A 154 3.50 9.38 18.90
CA GLN A 154 2.04 9.43 18.85
C GLN A 154 1.60 10.38 17.73
N THR A 155 0.50 10.03 17.08
CA THR A 155 -0.06 10.79 15.96
C THR A 155 -1.58 10.86 16.12
N GLU A 156 -2.14 12.03 15.85
CA GLU A 156 -3.59 12.22 15.71
C GLU A 156 -4.06 11.92 14.28
N ASN A 157 -3.12 11.82 13.32
CA ASN A 157 -3.43 11.49 11.94
C ASN A 157 -3.54 9.97 11.77
N PRO A 158 -4.75 9.42 11.55
CA PRO A 158 -4.99 7.98 11.46
C PRO A 158 -4.43 7.34 10.19
N TRP A 159 -3.97 8.16 9.23
CA TRP A 159 -3.32 7.68 8.02
C TRP A 159 -1.89 7.21 8.31
N PHE A 160 -1.10 7.93 9.15
CA PHE A 160 0.25 7.49 9.52
C PHE A 160 0.23 6.21 10.35
N TYR A 161 -0.71 6.15 11.30
CA TYR A 161 -0.99 4.96 12.08
C TYR A 161 -2.35 5.07 12.74
N ARG A 162 -3.05 3.94 12.78
CA ARG A 162 -4.22 3.71 13.63
C ARG A 162 -4.25 2.24 14.04
N PRO A 163 -4.99 1.87 15.09
CA PRO A 163 -5.18 0.47 15.43
C PRO A 163 -6.08 -0.21 14.38
N TYR A 164 -5.46 -0.73 13.32
CA TYR A 164 -6.13 -1.57 12.32
C TYR A 164 -6.63 -2.87 12.96
N ASP A 165 -7.61 -3.54 12.34
CA ASP A 165 -8.00 -4.91 12.72
C ASP A 165 -6.99 -5.96 12.21
N ILE A 166 -5.72 -5.60 12.12
CA ILE A 166 -4.62 -6.51 11.80
C ILE A 166 -4.16 -7.18 13.11
N PRO A 167 -4.17 -8.53 13.19
CA PRO A 167 -3.72 -9.23 14.39
C PRO A 167 -2.24 -8.97 14.70
N ASP A 168 -1.91 -8.89 15.99
CA ASP A 168 -0.52 -8.79 16.42
C ASP A 168 0.24 -10.10 16.12
N CYS A 169 1.21 -9.98 15.22
CA CYS A 169 2.04 -11.10 14.79
C CYS A 169 3.32 -11.26 15.64
N GLY A 170 3.52 -10.45 16.70
CA GLY A 170 4.77 -10.37 17.46
C GLY A 170 5.94 -9.78 16.67
N ARG A 171 5.67 -9.33 15.44
CA ARG A 171 6.60 -8.68 14.51
C ARG A 171 5.81 -7.65 13.71
N THR A 172 6.47 -6.59 13.26
CA THR A 172 5.85 -5.63 12.35
C THR A 172 5.46 -6.34 11.05
N VAL A 173 4.20 -6.21 10.67
CA VAL A 173 3.68 -6.70 9.39
C VAL A 173 3.08 -5.54 8.61
N TRP A 174 3.36 -5.53 7.31
CA TRP A 174 2.81 -4.55 6.38
C TRP A 174 1.78 -5.20 5.49
N VAL A 175 0.74 -4.44 5.18
CA VAL A 175 -0.24 -4.79 4.17
C VAL A 175 -0.26 -3.69 3.11
N MET A 176 -0.05 -4.05 1.85
CA MET A 176 -0.29 -3.16 0.71
C MET A 176 -1.63 -3.55 0.08
N GLY A 177 -2.46 -2.59 -0.30
CA GLY A 177 -3.74 -2.82 -0.97
C GLY A 177 -3.80 -2.12 -2.31
N TRP A 178 -4.05 -2.86 -3.38
CA TRP A 178 -4.06 -2.34 -4.74
C TRP A 178 -5.24 -2.85 -5.55
N ASN A 179 -5.65 -2.07 -6.54
CA ASN A 179 -6.79 -2.40 -7.39
C ASN A 179 -6.31 -2.77 -8.79
N TYR A 180 -6.74 -3.92 -9.31
CA TYR A 180 -6.39 -4.33 -10.67
C TYR A 180 -7.14 -3.56 -11.77
N GLU A 181 -8.10 -2.71 -11.38
CA GLU A 181 -8.76 -1.75 -12.29
C GLU A 181 -7.82 -0.60 -12.67
N ARG A 182 -6.75 -0.39 -11.88
CA ARG A 182 -5.68 0.57 -12.10
C ARG A 182 -4.41 -0.12 -12.63
N GLY A 183 -3.36 0.64 -12.86
CA GLY A 183 -2.07 0.16 -13.35
C GLY A 183 -0.98 0.07 -12.27
N THR A 184 0.21 -0.33 -12.71
CA THR A 184 1.41 -0.38 -11.86
C THR A 184 1.78 0.99 -11.29
N ALA A 185 1.52 2.08 -12.03
CA ALA A 185 1.83 3.44 -11.58
C ALA A 185 1.07 3.80 -10.31
N GLU A 186 -0.23 3.49 -10.23
CA GLU A 186 -1.04 3.70 -9.04
C GLU A 186 -0.59 2.79 -7.88
N ALA A 187 -0.21 1.54 -8.15
CA ALA A 187 0.33 0.66 -7.10
C ALA A 187 1.64 1.21 -6.49
N LEU A 188 2.51 1.79 -7.32
CA LEU A 188 3.73 2.46 -6.88
C LEU A 188 3.44 3.78 -6.16
N HIS A 189 2.41 4.52 -6.57
CA HIS A 189 1.91 5.70 -5.86
C HIS A 189 1.46 5.33 -4.43
N SER A 190 0.62 4.30 -4.29
CA SER A 190 0.21 3.75 -2.99
C SER A 190 1.40 3.29 -2.13
N TYR A 191 2.46 2.78 -2.75
CA TYR A 191 3.71 2.47 -2.05
C TYR A 191 4.46 3.73 -1.58
N GLY A 192 4.44 4.81 -2.38
CA GLY A 192 4.96 6.11 -1.97
C GLY A 192 4.22 6.68 -0.76
N HIS A 193 2.90 6.53 -0.70
CA HIS A 193 2.10 6.88 0.49
C HIS A 193 2.56 6.15 1.75
N ARG A 194 2.94 4.86 1.66
CA ARG A 194 3.57 4.16 2.78
C ARG A 194 4.87 4.86 3.20
N MET A 195 5.72 5.26 2.26
CA MET A 195 6.96 5.97 2.61
C MET A 195 6.67 7.27 3.35
N GLU A 196 5.72 8.07 2.85
CA GLU A 196 5.31 9.34 3.45
C GLU A 196 4.71 9.16 4.84
N GLY A 197 3.85 8.15 5.03
CA GLY A 197 3.27 7.84 6.33
C GLY A 197 4.34 7.55 7.37
N ILE A 198 5.36 6.77 7.00
CA ILE A 198 6.44 6.39 7.91
C ILE A 198 7.43 7.52 8.15
N LEU A 199 7.75 8.30 7.13
CA LEU A 199 8.56 9.50 7.30
C LEU A 199 7.82 10.55 8.15
N SER A 200 6.51 10.69 8.00
CA SER A 200 5.68 11.55 8.86
C SER A 200 5.67 11.04 10.31
N LEU A 201 5.49 9.74 10.51
CA LEU A 201 5.49 9.14 11.85
C LEU A 201 6.84 9.28 12.54
N THR A 202 7.95 9.13 11.81
CA THR A 202 9.31 9.10 12.39
C THR A 202 10.01 10.46 12.33
N VAL A 203 10.33 10.94 11.12
CA VAL A 203 11.05 12.18 10.88
C VAL A 203 10.16 13.41 11.15
N GLY A 204 8.89 13.34 10.74
CA GLY A 204 7.86 14.33 11.06
C GLY A 204 7.40 14.27 12.53
N ARG A 205 7.85 13.26 13.30
CA ARG A 205 7.49 13.03 14.71
C ARG A 205 5.97 12.97 14.94
N GLY A 206 5.25 12.33 14.01
CA GLY A 206 3.79 12.19 14.05
C GLY A 206 3.03 13.40 13.50
N VAL A 207 3.71 14.40 12.92
CA VAL A 207 3.09 15.63 12.41
C VAL A 207 3.58 15.95 10.99
N TRP A 208 2.67 15.92 10.02
CA TRP A 208 2.88 16.45 8.67
C TRP A 208 1.92 17.60 8.44
N ASP A 209 2.35 18.79 8.83
CA ASP A 209 1.60 20.04 8.76
C ASP A 209 2.61 21.19 8.73
N HIS A 210 2.67 21.88 7.60
CA HIS A 210 3.63 22.94 7.35
C HIS A 210 3.44 24.19 8.19
N ASP A 211 2.24 24.42 8.75
CA ASP A 211 1.96 25.58 9.61
C ASP A 211 2.24 25.25 11.06
N ARG A 212 1.85 24.05 11.53
CA ARG A 212 2.06 23.63 12.92
C ARG A 212 3.52 23.33 13.23
N ASN A 213 4.29 22.87 12.24
CA ASN A 213 5.69 22.46 12.46
C ASN A 213 6.61 22.84 11.28
N PRO A 214 6.74 24.14 10.96
CA PRO A 214 7.40 24.63 9.75
C PRO A 214 8.90 24.34 9.68
N ASP A 215 9.57 24.17 10.83
CA ASP A 215 11.02 23.97 10.91
C ASP A 215 11.42 22.49 10.84
N ASN A 216 10.47 21.57 11.01
CA ASN A 216 10.75 20.16 10.93
C ASN A 216 11.20 19.77 9.51
N ILE A 217 12.26 18.96 9.44
CA ILE A 217 12.92 18.61 8.18
C ILE A 217 12.02 17.85 7.21
N TRP A 218 11.08 17.02 7.68
CA TRP A 218 10.11 16.34 6.83
C TRP A 218 9.11 17.33 6.23
N ASN A 219 8.56 18.22 7.06
CA ASN A 219 7.66 19.28 6.57
C ASN A 219 8.37 20.16 5.52
N ARG A 220 9.62 20.54 5.76
CA ARG A 220 10.41 21.30 4.78
C ARG A 220 10.66 20.49 3.51
N PHE A 221 11.09 19.23 3.63
CA PHE A 221 11.40 18.35 2.50
C PHE A 221 10.23 18.25 1.52
N THR A 222 9.00 18.17 2.02
CA THR A 222 7.81 18.01 1.19
C THR A 222 7.17 19.30 0.67
N ARG A 223 7.85 20.46 0.79
CA ARG A 223 7.32 21.73 0.27
C ARG A 223 7.26 21.73 -1.25
N GLN A 224 6.14 22.21 -1.78
CA GLN A 224 5.88 22.41 -3.21
C GLN A 224 5.64 23.91 -3.50
N ALA A 225 5.92 24.34 -4.72
CA ALA A 225 5.95 25.75 -5.13
C ALA A 225 4.57 26.41 -5.19
N ASP A 226 3.50 25.62 -5.29
CA ASP A 226 2.12 26.09 -5.24
C ASP A 226 1.80 26.82 -3.92
N ARG A 227 2.33 26.32 -2.80
CA ARG A 227 2.19 26.91 -1.46
C ARG A 227 3.45 27.63 -1.00
N PHE A 228 4.63 27.19 -1.44
CA PHE A 228 5.94 27.72 -1.03
C PHE A 228 6.77 28.17 -2.24
N PRO A 229 6.34 29.20 -2.99
CA PRO A 229 6.94 29.55 -4.29
C PRO A 229 8.43 29.90 -4.23
N ASN A 230 8.91 30.42 -3.10
CA ASN A 230 10.31 30.80 -2.88
C ASN A 230 11.08 29.80 -1.99
N ASP A 231 10.43 28.69 -1.58
CA ASP A 231 11.01 27.70 -0.66
C ASP A 231 10.46 26.28 -0.91
N ALA A 232 10.22 25.96 -2.19
CA ALA A 232 9.92 24.60 -2.61
C ALA A 232 11.17 23.74 -2.47
N GLN A 233 11.00 22.47 -2.09
CA GLN A 233 12.11 21.56 -1.82
C GLN A 233 12.07 20.35 -2.75
N VAL A 234 11.55 19.21 -2.30
CA VAL A 234 11.43 17.99 -3.13
C VAL A 234 9.98 17.67 -3.48
N GLY A 235 9.05 17.92 -2.56
CA GLY A 235 7.63 17.61 -2.76
C GLY A 235 7.24 16.26 -2.18
N ASN A 236 6.18 15.68 -2.71
CA ASN A 236 5.51 14.50 -2.15
C ASN A 236 5.10 13.53 -3.27
N VAL A 237 4.48 12.40 -2.96
CA VAL A 237 4.11 11.37 -3.93
C VAL A 237 3.08 11.85 -4.94
N HIS A 238 2.31 12.90 -4.63
CA HIS A 238 1.40 13.52 -5.57
C HIS A 238 2.12 14.48 -6.53
N GLY A 239 3.37 14.87 -6.30
CA GLY A 239 4.06 15.72 -7.25
C GLY A 239 5.42 16.23 -6.78
N GLY A 240 6.25 16.60 -7.76
CA GLY A 240 7.54 17.23 -7.53
C GLY A 240 7.42 18.65 -6.93
N PRO A 241 8.55 19.35 -6.77
CA PRO A 241 8.57 20.67 -6.13
C PRO A 241 7.92 21.76 -6.98
N ASN A 242 7.86 21.58 -8.30
CA ASN A 242 7.25 22.47 -9.28
C ASN A 242 5.83 22.03 -9.72
N ALA A 243 5.29 20.98 -9.12
CA ALA A 243 3.98 20.44 -9.46
C ALA A 243 2.88 21.49 -9.28
N LYS A 244 1.98 21.61 -10.27
CA LYS A 244 0.84 22.54 -10.22
C LYS A 244 -0.45 21.88 -9.75
N GLY A 245 -0.42 20.58 -9.51
CA GLY A 245 -1.53 19.79 -9.01
C GLY A 245 -1.09 18.37 -8.67
N GLY A 246 -2.01 17.57 -8.14
CA GLY A 246 -1.76 16.16 -7.88
C GLY A 246 -1.52 15.39 -9.19
N TYR A 247 -0.59 14.44 -9.14
CA TYR A 247 -0.11 13.61 -10.24
C TYR A 247 0.66 14.36 -11.33
N ASP A 248 1.18 15.56 -11.04
CA ASP A 248 2.06 16.32 -11.92
C ASP A 248 3.52 15.93 -11.68
N TYR A 249 3.98 14.95 -12.46
CA TYR A 249 5.33 14.37 -12.36
C TYR A 249 6.34 14.95 -13.36
N ALA A 250 6.00 16.07 -14.01
CA ALA A 250 6.76 16.69 -15.10
C ALA A 250 7.81 17.72 -14.66
#